data_AF-A0A958SY29-F1
#
_entry.id   AF-A0A958SY29-F1
#
_cell.length_a   1.000
_cell.length_b   1.000
_cell.length_c   1.000
_cell.angle_alpha   90.00
_cell.angle_beta   90.00
_cell.angle_gamma   90.00
#
_symmetry.space_group_name_H-M   'P 1'
#
loop_
_entity.id
_entity.type
_entity.pdbx_description
1 polymer ?
#
loop_
_entity_poly.entity_id
_entity_poly.type
_entity_poly.pdbx_seq_one_letter_code
_entity_poly.pdbx_strand_id
1 'polypeptide(L)'
;FDTLQSAVNQEADVVIIDTAGRLHNKVNLMNELTKVKRVMQKVVPDAPHDVLLVLDGSTGQNAFEQAKQFTAATEVSSLAVTKLDGTAKGGVVIGISDQFQIPVKYIGVGEGIEDLQVFNKFEFVDSFFK
;
A
#
# COMPACT_ATOMS: atom_id res chain seq x y z
N PHE A 1 17.34 -6.02 7.51
CA PHE A 1 17.94 -6.92 8.53
C PHE A 1 18.05 -6.14 9.82
N ASP A 2 18.89 -5.11 9.84
CA ASP A 2 19.20 -4.31 11.04
C ASP A 2 17.95 -3.72 11.73
N THR A 3 17.02 -3.14 10.96
CA THR A 3 15.76 -2.60 11.51
C THR A 3 14.96 -3.65 12.28
N LEU A 4 14.81 -4.86 11.73
CA LEU A 4 14.07 -5.94 12.40
C LEU A 4 14.84 -6.47 13.61
N GLN A 5 16.16 -6.62 13.50
CA GLN A 5 16.99 -7.07 14.63
C GLN A 5 16.90 -6.09 15.79
N SER A 6 16.95 -4.79 15.50
CA SER A 6 16.78 -3.73 16.49
C SER A 6 15.37 -3.77 17.11
N ALA A 7 14.33 -3.95 16.30
CA ALA A 7 12.95 -4.02 16.79
C ALA A 7 12.73 -5.23 17.72
N VAL A 8 13.26 -6.41 17.36
CA VAL A 8 13.21 -7.60 18.22
C VAL A 8 13.92 -7.36 19.55
N ASN A 9 15.11 -6.76 19.52
CA ASN A 9 15.88 -6.47 20.74
C ASN A 9 15.22 -5.40 21.63
N GLN A 10 14.42 -4.52 21.05
CA GLN A 10 13.69 -3.45 21.76
C GLN A 10 12.27 -3.87 22.16
N GLU A 11 11.85 -5.11 21.85
CA GLU A 11 10.47 -5.57 22.05
C GLU A 11 9.44 -4.61 21.41
N ALA A 12 9.78 -4.03 20.26
CA ALA A 12 8.90 -3.10 19.56
C ALA A 12 7.69 -3.82 18.95
N ASP A 13 6.49 -3.24 19.10
CA ASP A 13 5.25 -3.84 18.61
C ASP A 13 5.11 -3.79 17.09
N VAL A 14 5.60 -2.73 16.44
CA VAL A 14 5.38 -2.44 15.02
C VAL A 14 6.66 -1.94 14.36
N VAL A 15 6.91 -2.42 13.13
CA VAL A 15 7.99 -1.95 12.25
C VAL A 15 7.39 -1.53 10.91
N ILE A 16 7.69 -0.31 10.49
CA ILE A 16 7.32 0.21 9.17
C ILE A 16 8.59 0.31 8.32
N ILE A 17 8.56 -0.28 7.12
CA ILE A 17 9.68 -0.27 6.18
C ILE A 17 9.27 0.53 4.94
N ASP A 18 9.97 1.64 4.70
CA ASP A 18 9.84 2.38 3.45
C ASP A 18 10.68 1.73 2.34
N THR A 19 10.16 1.75 1.11
CA THR A 19 10.79 1.09 -0.04
C THR A 19 10.78 2.01 -1.26
N ALA A 20 11.72 1.80 -2.18
CA ALA A 20 11.69 2.48 -3.46
C ALA A 20 10.39 2.13 -4.23
N GLY A 21 9.82 3.09 -4.96
CA GLY A 21 8.55 2.91 -5.70
C GLY A 21 8.61 3.24 -7.20
N ARG A 22 9.80 3.51 -7.76
CA ARG A 22 9.90 4.05 -9.13
C ARG A 22 9.79 2.94 -10.19
N LEU A 23 8.63 2.87 -10.85
CA LEU A 23 8.25 1.82 -11.79
C LEU A 23 8.97 1.84 -13.16
N HIS A 24 9.84 2.82 -13.44
CA HIS A 24 10.52 2.95 -14.73
C HIS A 24 11.52 1.82 -15.01
N ASN A 25 12.02 1.13 -13.96
CA ASN A 25 12.87 -0.05 -14.08
C ASN A 25 12.28 -1.23 -13.29
N LYS A 26 11.23 -1.82 -13.88
CA LYS A 26 10.37 -2.84 -13.26
C LYS A 26 11.15 -4.03 -12.70
N VAL A 27 12.09 -4.58 -13.46
CA VAL A 27 12.80 -5.81 -13.07
C VAL A 27 13.66 -5.58 -11.82
N ASN A 28 14.38 -4.46 -11.77
CA ASN A 28 15.27 -4.16 -10.65
C ASN A 28 14.48 -3.89 -9.36
N LEU A 29 13.40 -3.12 -9.46
CA LEU A 29 12.53 -2.84 -8.32
C LEU A 29 11.95 -4.14 -7.72
N MET A 30 11.52 -5.07 -8.58
CA MET A 30 10.91 -6.32 -8.10
C MET A 30 11.92 -7.28 -7.48
N ASN A 31 13.14 -7.33 -8.01
CA ASN A 31 14.25 -8.05 -7.39
C ASN A 31 14.61 -7.45 -6.02
N GLU A 32 14.55 -6.14 -5.89
CA GLU A 32 14.81 -5.43 -4.64
C GLU A 32 13.76 -5.77 -3.58
N LEU A 33 12.47 -5.64 -3.89
CA LEU A 33 11.37 -5.97 -2.96
C LEU A 33 11.42 -7.44 -2.53
N THR A 34 11.68 -8.35 -3.47
CA THR A 34 11.85 -9.79 -3.17
C THR A 34 13.04 -10.04 -2.24
N LYS A 35 14.15 -9.33 -2.45
CA LYS A 35 15.33 -9.41 -1.58
C LYS A 35 15.03 -8.88 -0.18
N VAL A 36 14.31 -7.77 -0.06
CA VAL A 36 13.90 -7.18 1.23
C VAL A 36 13.07 -8.19 2.02
N LYS A 37 12.01 -8.76 1.42
CA LYS A 37 11.18 -9.82 2.03
C LYS A 37 12.03 -10.99 2.53
N ARG A 38 12.90 -11.54 1.67
CA ARG A 38 13.78 -12.67 2.03
C ARG A 38 14.73 -12.34 3.19
N VAL A 39 15.21 -11.10 3.28
CA VAL A 39 16.10 -10.67 4.36
C VAL A 39 15.33 -10.48 5.66
N MET A 40 14.09 -10.01 5.61
CA MET A 40 13.22 -9.89 6.79
C MET A 40 12.92 -11.26 7.39
N GLN A 41 12.61 -12.24 6.54
CA GLN A 41 12.30 -13.62 6.94
C GLN A 41 13.44 -14.36 7.66
N LYS A 42 14.68 -13.87 7.56
CA LYS A 42 15.81 -14.41 8.35
C LYS A 42 15.76 -14.04 9.83
N VAL A 43 15.07 -12.94 10.16
CA VAL A 43 14.95 -12.42 11.53
C VAL A 43 13.58 -12.80 12.10
N VAL A 44 12.51 -12.56 11.32
CA VAL A 44 11.13 -12.84 11.70
C VAL A 44 10.51 -13.71 10.58
N PRO A 45 10.35 -15.03 10.77
CA PRO A 45 10.02 -15.97 9.68
C PRO A 45 8.73 -15.67 8.91
N ASP A 46 7.73 -15.09 9.56
CA ASP A 46 6.41 -14.74 9.01
C ASP A 46 6.36 -13.30 8.45
N ALA A 47 7.45 -12.54 8.50
CA ALA A 47 7.50 -11.19 7.95
C ALA A 47 7.58 -11.17 6.39
N PRO A 48 7.07 -10.12 5.73
CA PRO A 48 6.22 -9.06 6.28
C PRO A 48 4.79 -9.56 6.54
N HIS A 49 4.18 -9.10 7.63
CA HIS A 49 2.79 -9.41 7.99
C HIS A 49 1.75 -8.65 7.15
N ASP A 50 2.12 -7.48 6.63
CA ASP A 50 1.28 -6.65 5.76
C ASP A 50 2.17 -5.98 4.71
N VAL A 51 1.76 -6.04 3.45
CA VAL A 51 2.38 -5.30 2.35
C VAL A 51 1.36 -4.30 1.84
N LEU A 52 1.52 -3.04 2.28
CA LEU A 52 0.63 -1.93 1.95
C LEU A 52 1.10 -1.24 0.67
N LEU A 53 0.32 -1.36 -0.41
CA LEU A 53 0.57 -0.60 -1.64
C LEU A 53 -0.12 0.76 -1.56
N VAL A 54 0.67 1.83 -1.60
CA VAL A 54 0.16 3.21 -1.62
C VAL A 54 -0.06 3.67 -3.06
N LEU A 55 -1.27 4.11 -3.36
CA LEU A 55 -1.71 4.58 -4.66
C LEU A 55 -2.19 6.04 -4.59
N ASP A 56 -1.94 6.79 -5.66
CA ASP A 56 -2.43 8.16 -5.81
C ASP A 56 -3.80 8.14 -6.53
N GLY A 57 -4.88 8.42 -5.78
CA GLY A 57 -6.25 8.41 -6.29
C GLY A 57 -6.53 9.45 -7.38
N SER A 58 -5.73 10.53 -7.45
CA SER A 58 -5.88 11.55 -8.48
C SER A 58 -5.48 11.07 -9.88
N THR A 59 -4.66 10.01 -9.94
CA THR A 59 -4.02 9.55 -11.18
C THR A 59 -4.87 8.57 -12.00
N GLY A 60 -6.04 8.15 -11.48
CA GLY A 60 -7.00 7.34 -12.24
C GLY A 60 -6.38 6.02 -12.72
N GLN A 61 -6.38 5.81 -14.04
CA GLN A 61 -5.86 4.59 -14.68
C GLN A 61 -4.37 4.33 -14.42
N ASN A 62 -3.58 5.35 -14.09
CA ASN A 62 -2.17 5.13 -13.75
C ASN A 62 -2.01 4.37 -12.42
N ALA A 63 -2.86 4.67 -11.42
CA ALA A 63 -2.89 3.91 -10.18
C ALA A 63 -3.28 2.44 -10.43
N PHE A 64 -4.20 2.21 -11.36
CA PHE A 64 -4.61 0.87 -11.74
C PHE A 64 -3.46 0.06 -12.38
N GLU A 65 -2.77 0.65 -13.36
CA GLU A 65 -1.62 -0.02 -13.98
C GLU A 65 -0.48 -0.23 -12.98
N GLN A 66 -0.24 0.71 -12.06
CA GLN A 66 0.72 0.53 -10.99
C GLN A 66 0.35 -0.64 -10.08
N ALA A 67 -0.91 -0.72 -9.64
CA ALA A 67 -1.41 -1.84 -8.83
C ALA A 67 -1.17 -3.17 -9.53
N LYS A 68 -1.58 -3.29 -10.80
CA LYS A 68 -1.39 -4.50 -11.62
C LYS A 68 0.07 -4.96 -11.66
N GLN A 69 1.00 -4.03 -11.83
CA GLN A 69 2.42 -4.33 -11.96
C GLN A 69 3.04 -4.73 -10.61
N PHE A 70 2.61 -4.10 -9.52
CA PHE A 70 3.05 -4.49 -8.17
C PHE A 70 2.49 -5.84 -7.74
N THR A 71 1.19 -6.09 -7.95
CA THR A 71 0.55 -7.37 -7.60
C THR A 71 1.09 -8.54 -8.42
N ALA A 72 1.61 -8.29 -9.62
CA ALA A 72 2.25 -9.32 -10.44
C ALA A 72 3.61 -9.78 -9.89
N ALA A 73 4.23 -8.96 -9.02
CA ALA A 73 5.63 -9.15 -8.64
C ALA A 73 5.87 -9.27 -7.13
N THR A 74 4.97 -8.73 -6.31
CA THR A 74 4.92 -8.99 -4.88
C THR A 74 3.48 -9.25 -4.45
N GLU A 75 3.34 -10.09 -3.44
CA GLU A 75 2.06 -10.32 -2.77
C GLU A 75 1.71 -9.08 -1.96
N VAL A 76 0.79 -8.28 -2.48
CA VAL A 76 0.25 -7.08 -1.83
C VAL A 76 -0.94 -7.51 -0.99
N SER A 77 -0.92 -7.18 0.29
CA SER A 77 -1.96 -7.60 1.25
C SER A 77 -3.06 -6.56 1.39
N SER A 78 -2.72 -5.27 1.24
CA SER A 78 -3.66 -4.17 1.43
C SER A 78 -3.31 -2.94 0.58
N LEU A 79 -4.30 -2.08 0.33
CA LEU A 79 -4.13 -0.82 -0.41
C LEU A 79 -4.33 0.39 0.51
N ALA A 80 -3.50 1.42 0.31
CA ALA A 80 -3.72 2.76 0.83
C ALA A 80 -3.88 3.73 -0.33
N VAL A 81 -4.83 4.65 -0.25
CA VAL A 81 -5.19 5.51 -1.37
C VAL A 81 -5.13 6.95 -0.90
N THR A 82 -4.27 7.74 -1.51
CA THR A 82 -4.04 9.14 -1.11
C THR A 82 -4.65 10.13 -2.10
N LYS A 83 -4.75 11.39 -1.70
CA LYS A 83 -5.23 12.53 -2.52
C LYS A 83 -6.68 12.41 -2.99
N LEU A 84 -7.56 11.92 -2.12
CA LEU A 84 -8.99 11.80 -2.40
C LEU A 84 -9.78 13.10 -2.17
N ASP A 85 -9.19 14.07 -1.46
CA ASP A 85 -9.75 15.37 -1.09
C ASP A 85 -10.07 16.31 -2.26
N GLY A 86 -9.48 16.08 -3.43
CA GLY A 86 -9.63 16.97 -4.57
C GLY A 86 -10.20 16.34 -5.84
N THR A 87 -10.59 15.05 -5.84
CA THR A 87 -10.87 14.35 -7.10
C THR A 87 -12.09 13.44 -7.11
N ALA A 88 -12.97 13.62 -8.11
CA ALA A 88 -14.05 12.70 -8.46
C ALA A 88 -13.55 11.37 -9.09
N LYS A 89 -12.25 11.06 -8.95
CA LYS A 89 -11.58 9.89 -9.53
C LYS A 89 -11.35 8.75 -8.53
N GLY A 90 -11.82 8.90 -7.29
CA GLY A 90 -11.78 7.86 -6.26
C GLY A 90 -12.44 6.53 -6.67
N GLY A 91 -13.36 6.54 -7.66
CA GLY A 91 -13.96 5.32 -8.19
C GLY A 91 -12.97 4.32 -8.81
N VAL A 92 -11.79 4.77 -9.29
CA VAL A 92 -10.79 3.84 -9.86
C VAL A 92 -10.27 2.86 -8.81
N VAL A 93 -10.20 3.31 -7.56
CA VAL A 93 -9.64 2.57 -6.44
C VAL A 93 -10.56 1.43 -6.03
N ILE A 94 -11.87 1.67 -6.07
CA ILE A 94 -12.88 0.62 -5.89
C ILE A 94 -12.68 -0.45 -6.97
N GLY A 95 -12.47 -0.03 -8.22
CA GLY A 95 -12.18 -0.96 -9.32
C GLY A 95 -10.89 -1.76 -9.13
N ILE A 96 -9.82 -1.15 -8.60
CA ILE A 96 -8.57 -1.86 -8.27
C ILE A 96 -8.83 -2.90 -7.17
N SER A 97 -9.52 -2.51 -6.10
CA SER A 97 -9.82 -3.41 -4.99
C SER A 97 -10.65 -4.61 -5.44
N ASP A 98 -11.69 -4.37 -6.24
CA ASP A 98 -12.55 -5.41 -6.81
C ASP A 98 -11.79 -6.32 -7.79
N GLN A 99 -10.98 -5.75 -8.69
CA GLN A 99 -10.28 -6.54 -9.69
C GLN A 99 -9.15 -7.42 -9.12
N PHE A 100 -8.39 -6.89 -8.17
CA PHE A 100 -7.27 -7.61 -7.57
C PHE A 100 -7.66 -8.38 -6.29
N GLN A 101 -8.89 -8.22 -5.81
CA GLN A 101 -9.38 -8.81 -4.56
C GLN A 101 -8.51 -8.42 -3.35
N ILE A 102 -7.95 -7.20 -3.38
CA ILE A 102 -7.11 -6.66 -2.31
C ILE A 102 -7.92 -5.56 -1.60
N PRO A 103 -8.08 -5.63 -0.27
CA PRO A 103 -8.87 -4.65 0.46
C PRO A 103 -8.15 -3.29 0.50
N VAL A 104 -8.92 -2.23 0.31
CA VAL A 104 -8.50 -0.88 0.70
C VAL A 104 -8.55 -0.80 2.22
N LYS A 105 -7.42 -0.48 2.84
CA LYS A 105 -7.27 -0.37 4.30
C LYS A 105 -7.26 1.08 4.76
N TYR A 106 -6.66 1.97 3.98
CA TYR A 106 -6.54 3.40 4.32
C TYR A 106 -6.89 4.32 3.16
N ILE A 107 -7.44 5.49 3.50
CA ILE A 107 -7.69 6.59 2.59
C ILE A 107 -7.10 7.89 3.13
N GLY A 108 -6.40 8.65 2.29
CA GLY A 108 -5.85 9.95 2.58
C GLY A 108 -6.73 11.02 1.93
N VAL A 109 -7.37 11.84 2.77
CA VAL A 109 -8.31 12.90 2.40
C VAL A 109 -7.76 14.29 2.74
N GLY A 110 -6.44 14.45 2.67
CA GLY A 110 -5.76 15.71 2.95
C GLY A 110 -4.26 15.52 3.17
N GLU A 111 -3.60 16.56 3.68
CA GLU A 111 -2.15 16.61 3.90
C GLU A 111 -1.76 16.45 5.38
N GLY A 112 -2.70 16.60 6.31
CA GLY A 112 -2.49 16.46 7.74
C GLY A 112 -2.36 15.01 8.18
N ILE A 113 -1.79 14.80 9.37
CA ILE A 113 -1.64 13.46 9.95
C ILE A 113 -3.01 12.81 10.22
N GLU A 114 -3.99 13.62 10.62
CA GLU A 114 -5.37 13.19 10.90
C GLU A 114 -6.19 12.89 9.61
N ASP A 115 -5.64 13.21 8.45
CA ASP A 115 -6.33 13.02 7.16
C ASP A 115 -6.13 11.61 6.59
N LEU A 116 -5.35 10.76 7.25
CA LEU A 116 -5.24 9.33 6.94
C LEU A 116 -6.26 8.54 7.77
N GLN A 117 -7.32 8.06 7.12
CA GLN A 117 -8.43 7.38 7.76
C GLN A 117 -8.48 5.90 7.38
N VAL A 118 -9.02 5.07 8.27
CA VAL A 118 -9.34 3.67 7.95
C VAL A 118 -10.48 3.64 6.95
N PHE A 119 -10.34 2.83 5.90
CA PHE A 119 -11.35 2.75 4.86
C PHE A 119 -12.63 2.08 5.37
N ASN A 120 -13.74 2.81 5.29
CA ASN A 120 -15.08 2.30 5.51
C ASN A 120 -15.87 2.38 4.20
N LYS A 121 -16.18 1.22 3.62
CA LYS A 121 -16.92 1.13 2.35
C LYS A 121 -18.28 1.84 2.38
N PHE A 122 -18.98 1.83 3.52
CA PHE A 122 -20.31 2.43 3.63
C PHE A 122 -20.22 3.95 3.65
N GLU A 123 -19.31 4.50 4.48
CA GLU A 123 -19.08 5.95 4.57
C GLU A 123 -18.50 6.50 3.26
N PHE A 124 -17.61 5.75 2.61
CA PHE A 124 -17.04 6.16 1.32
C PHE A 124 -18.12 6.28 0.25
N VAL A 125 -18.99 5.27 0.10
CA VAL A 125 -20.10 5.32 -0.87
C VAL A 125 -21.09 6.43 -0.53
N ASP A 126 -21.46 6.60 0.74
CA ASP A 126 -22.38 7.67 1.17
C ASP A 126 -21.83 9.07 0.88
N SER A 127 -20.52 9.29 1.06
CA SER A 127 -19.87 10.56 0.71
C SER A 127 -19.81 10.84 -0.79
N PHE A 128 -19.77 9.81 -1.63
CA PHE A 128 -19.56 9.93 -3.07
C PHE A 128 -20.85 10.16 -3.87
N PHE A 129 -22.00 9.74 -3.32
CA PHE A 129 -23.32 9.83 -3.98
C PHE A 129 -24.27 10.86 -3.35
N LYS A 130 -23.77 11.67 -2.42
CA LYS A 130 -24.48 12.82 -1.85
C LYS A 130 -24.44 14.06 -2.74
#